data_AF-A0A952C516-F1
#
_entry.id   AF-A0A952C516-F1
#
_cell.length_a   1.000
_cell.length_b   1.000
_cell.length_c   1.000
_cell.angle_alpha   90.00
_cell.angle_beta   90.00
_cell.angle_gamma   90.00
#
_symmetry.space_group_name_H-M   'P 1'
#
loop_
_entity.id
_entity.type
_entity.pdbx_description
1 polymer ?
#
loop_
_entity_poly.entity_id
_entity_poly.type
_entity_poly.pdbx_seq_one_letter_code
_entity_poly.pdbx_strand_id
1 'polypeptide(L)'
;MTRTQLMLLVLAALITLPLIAMTGSGAAALAARSAPAHIQEDELASELRAAAAAAVMVVRGRVMSTESYWDADHTQIESRSTVSIHYSIGGVAPQTLAVHTVGGYLPDEELYMVAPEFPTLTAGEEVVLFLAPAGGGYSIAANKAGKYNVLNGAVSHPDIFTELAMADFYALLREIDPALVPPDDWAEQEAAEGGEPIVGGLEYVYNNIKWPSSDVLFKANINSTRADSGNGSRQDFLDAIIGAANTWTLVDAADFTLAYDGPTSSTDVGYNSANEIVFVDKGLTDEQGKSQPLAVARVFFTGDTILEADIWVNDAYAWDATGNPEWDEVDLESVVLHELGHWLALGHDPDNRSVMYYSIMSGTLKRTLYDNDRRGINFVYPCPPAHQPCNPVQPTPAPSPTATPTATPTPTPTPLPTPKPQATIMSPERGGTLDYEPDPDTLITLDVPADALRAETEMTIAHAEPDAPPPPHSEAIFDYFEITANEGAGILPTFTFSVPVTLTLQYTTVASAAVDEANLDLYFLDEKTEAWEVAACGPVTQDATNNRLSVAICHLSTFGVFDVHEAIYLPLVYQ
;
A
#
# COMPACT_ATOMS: atom_id res chain seq x y z
N MET A 1 29.86 20.71 -53.73
CA MET A 1 28.82 21.60 -54.30
C MET A 1 29.23 23.06 -54.13
N THR A 2 28.85 23.88 -55.08
CA THR A 2 29.22 25.29 -55.31
C THR A 2 28.49 26.29 -54.40
N ARG A 3 29.20 27.39 -54.09
CA ARG A 3 28.78 28.81 -53.92
C ARG A 3 27.30 29.17 -53.68
N THR A 4 27.04 29.75 -52.50
CA THR A 4 26.35 31.06 -52.25
C THR A 4 26.46 31.40 -50.74
N GLN A 5 27.43 32.25 -50.29
CA GLN A 5 27.31 33.71 -49.96
C GLN A 5 26.25 34.03 -48.86
N LEU A 6 26.45 34.81 -47.78
CA LEU A 6 27.43 35.89 -47.50
C LEU A 6 27.37 36.39 -46.01
N MET A 7 28.54 36.81 -45.46
CA MET A 7 28.89 37.93 -44.52
C MET A 7 28.24 38.06 -43.10
N LEU A 8 28.92 38.14 -41.92
CA LEU A 8 30.11 38.84 -41.32
C LEU A 8 29.91 40.30 -40.82
N LEU A 9 30.47 40.56 -39.60
CA LEU A 9 30.91 41.84 -38.94
C LEU A 9 29.85 42.57 -38.04
N VAL A 10 30.08 43.10 -36.81
CA VAL A 10 31.24 43.63 -36.04
C VAL A 10 30.99 43.61 -34.49
N LEU A 11 32.11 43.54 -33.76
CA LEU A 11 32.51 43.75 -32.36
C LEU A 11 31.86 44.82 -31.42
N ALA A 12 32.02 44.55 -30.10
CA ALA A 12 32.29 45.43 -28.93
C ALA A 12 31.11 46.11 -28.17
N ALA A 13 31.16 46.47 -26.87
CA ALA A 13 31.72 45.95 -25.60
C ALA A 13 31.30 46.95 -24.48
N LEU A 14 31.09 46.46 -23.25
CA LEU A 14 31.25 47.12 -21.92
C LEU A 14 30.17 48.09 -21.31
N ILE A 15 29.65 47.61 -20.16
CA ILE A 15 29.48 48.25 -18.81
C ILE A 15 28.47 49.41 -18.61
N THR A 16 27.46 49.18 -17.74
CA THR A 16 27.26 49.82 -16.39
C THR A 16 25.92 49.38 -15.75
N LEU A 17 25.96 48.81 -14.53
CA LEU A 17 24.88 48.85 -13.50
C LEU A 17 24.92 50.22 -12.76
N PRO A 18 23.92 50.72 -11.98
CA PRO A 18 23.03 49.94 -11.08
C PRO A 18 21.59 50.45 -10.78
N LEU A 19 20.84 49.61 -10.02
CA LEU A 19 19.78 49.87 -9.00
C LEU A 19 18.42 50.49 -9.40
N ILE A 20 17.33 49.72 -9.19
CA ILE A 20 16.23 49.95 -8.20
C ILE A 20 15.24 48.76 -8.25
N ALA A 21 14.79 48.35 -7.07
CA ALA A 21 13.94 47.20 -6.77
C ALA A 21 12.44 47.43 -7.01
N MET A 22 11.69 46.30 -6.95
CA MET A 22 10.23 46.07 -6.73
C MET A 22 9.52 45.44 -7.95
N THR A 23 8.67 44.41 -7.88
CA THR A 23 8.17 43.43 -6.87
C THR A 23 7.19 42.49 -7.61
N GLY A 24 7.15 41.18 -7.27
CA GLY A 24 6.03 40.24 -7.49
C GLY A 24 5.77 39.79 -8.95
N SER A 25 5.44 38.54 -9.30
CA SER A 25 4.93 37.37 -8.56
C SER A 25 5.27 36.16 -9.46
N GLY A 26 5.84 35.06 -8.98
CA GLY A 26 5.12 34.03 -8.24
C GLY A 26 4.79 32.84 -9.15
N ALA A 27 5.81 32.13 -9.64
CA ALA A 27 5.64 30.79 -10.18
C ALA A 27 6.03 29.81 -9.06
N ALA A 28 5.03 29.35 -8.31
CA ALA A 28 5.22 28.23 -7.39
C ALA A 28 5.36 26.97 -8.24
N ALA A 29 6.57 26.41 -8.27
CA ALA A 29 6.77 25.04 -8.71
C ALA A 29 6.07 24.14 -7.67
N LEU A 30 5.02 23.44 -8.07
CA LEU A 30 4.51 22.30 -7.31
C LEU A 30 5.60 21.22 -7.36
N ALA A 31 6.39 21.11 -6.29
CA ALA A 31 7.15 19.91 -6.02
C ALA A 31 6.15 18.85 -5.52
N ALA A 32 5.91 17.82 -6.32
CA ALA A 32 5.30 16.60 -5.84
C ALA A 32 6.19 16.07 -4.70
N ARG A 33 5.63 15.96 -3.48
CA ARG A 33 6.31 15.28 -2.38
C ARG A 33 6.26 13.78 -2.70
N SER A 34 7.40 13.22 -3.10
CA SER A 34 7.61 11.77 -3.06
C SER A 34 7.55 11.29 -1.62
N ALA A 35 6.96 10.12 -1.38
CA ALA A 35 7.12 9.42 -0.11
C ALA A 35 8.62 9.25 0.21
N PRO A 36 9.02 9.25 1.50
CA PRO A 36 10.42 9.02 1.86
C PRO A 36 10.84 7.61 1.41
N ALA A 37 12.01 7.53 0.75
CA ALA A 37 12.53 6.32 0.11
C ALA A 37 12.58 5.07 1.01
N HIS A 38 12.66 5.24 2.34
CA HIS A 38 12.67 4.12 3.29
C HIS A 38 11.34 3.36 3.38
N ILE A 39 10.18 4.01 3.20
CA ILE A 39 8.87 3.32 3.32
C ILE A 39 8.67 2.36 2.12
N GLN A 40 9.14 2.73 0.93
CA GLN A 40 9.05 1.87 -0.26
C GLN A 40 9.97 0.66 -0.21
N GLU A 41 11.13 0.76 0.47
CA GLU A 41 12.06 -0.37 0.62
C GLU A 41 11.48 -1.46 1.55
N ASP A 42 10.81 -1.07 2.64
CA ASP A 42 10.22 -2.02 3.59
C ASP A 42 8.97 -2.73 3.03
N GLU A 43 8.12 -2.02 2.29
CA GLU A 43 6.96 -2.62 1.60
C GLU A 43 7.38 -3.61 0.51
N LEU A 44 8.37 -3.24 -0.31
CA LEU A 44 8.96 -4.15 -1.30
C LEU A 44 9.53 -5.41 -0.65
N ALA A 45 10.24 -5.25 0.47
CA ALA A 45 10.80 -6.38 1.19
C ALA A 45 9.69 -7.31 1.72
N SER A 46 8.53 -6.79 2.11
CA SER A 46 7.35 -7.57 2.51
C SER A 46 6.76 -8.38 1.35
N GLU A 47 6.51 -7.73 0.21
CA GLU A 47 5.99 -8.39 -1.00
C GLU A 47 6.90 -9.53 -1.46
N LEU A 48 8.20 -9.27 -1.52
CA LEU A 48 9.20 -10.26 -1.92
C LEU A 48 9.30 -11.44 -0.95
N ARG A 49 9.14 -11.21 0.36
CA ARG A 49 9.11 -12.30 1.36
C ARG A 49 7.95 -13.24 1.10
N ALA A 50 6.77 -12.70 0.85
CA ALA A 50 5.60 -13.53 0.62
C ALA A 50 5.64 -14.23 -0.75
N ALA A 51 6.14 -13.56 -1.79
CA ALA A 51 6.39 -14.17 -3.08
C ALA A 51 7.41 -15.33 -2.97
N ALA A 52 8.50 -15.13 -2.22
CA ALA A 52 9.51 -16.15 -1.95
C ALA A 52 8.94 -17.35 -1.19
N ALA A 53 8.16 -17.10 -0.14
CA ALA A 53 7.54 -18.15 0.68
C ALA A 53 6.55 -19.02 -0.13
N ALA A 54 5.80 -18.41 -1.05
CA ALA A 54 4.84 -19.10 -1.90
C ALA A 54 5.46 -19.79 -3.13
N ALA A 55 6.74 -19.53 -3.44
CA ALA A 55 7.39 -20.04 -4.63
C ALA A 55 8.10 -21.38 -4.40
N VAL A 56 7.92 -22.31 -5.33
CA VAL A 56 8.76 -23.53 -5.41
C VAL A 56 10.03 -23.32 -6.22
N MET A 57 10.06 -22.27 -7.04
CA MET A 57 11.25 -21.83 -7.77
C MET A 57 11.16 -20.34 -8.10
N VAL A 58 12.33 -19.71 -8.21
CA VAL A 58 12.49 -18.33 -8.67
C VAL A 58 13.42 -18.35 -9.86
N VAL A 59 12.99 -17.75 -10.97
CA VAL A 59 13.67 -17.86 -12.26
C VAL A 59 13.83 -16.50 -12.94
N ARG A 60 14.95 -16.34 -13.65
CA ARG A 60 15.15 -15.28 -14.64
C ARG A 60 14.87 -15.88 -16.01
N GLY A 61 13.88 -15.31 -16.71
CA GLY A 61 13.33 -15.86 -17.94
C GLY A 61 13.05 -14.82 -19.03
N ARG A 62 12.91 -15.30 -20.26
CA ARG A 62 12.29 -14.59 -21.38
C ARG A 62 10.97 -15.24 -21.73
N VAL A 63 9.90 -14.46 -21.86
CA VAL A 63 8.62 -14.95 -22.37
C VAL A 63 8.76 -15.13 -23.89
N MET A 64 8.72 -16.37 -24.37
CA MET A 64 8.92 -16.71 -25.78
C MET A 64 7.64 -16.59 -26.60
N SER A 65 6.53 -17.02 -26.02
CA SER A 65 5.20 -16.96 -26.61
C SER A 65 4.15 -16.90 -25.52
N THR A 66 3.06 -16.20 -25.81
CA THR A 66 1.85 -16.18 -25.00
C THR A 66 0.70 -16.56 -25.91
N GLU A 67 -0.02 -17.62 -25.55
CA GLU A 67 -1.24 -18.05 -26.25
C GLU A 67 -2.42 -17.89 -25.29
N SER A 68 -3.40 -17.10 -25.69
CA SER A 68 -4.63 -16.90 -24.91
C SER A 68 -5.79 -17.70 -25.49
N TYR A 69 -6.68 -18.17 -24.63
CA TYR A 69 -7.84 -18.97 -24.99
C TYR A 69 -8.98 -18.72 -23.99
N TRP A 70 -10.21 -18.98 -24.42
CA TRP A 70 -11.35 -19.05 -23.51
C TRP A 70 -11.20 -20.24 -22.57
N ASP A 71 -11.52 -20.02 -21.30
CA ASP A 71 -11.81 -21.11 -20.37
C ASP A 71 -12.93 -22.02 -20.91
N ALA A 72 -13.13 -23.17 -20.27
CA ALA A 72 -14.08 -24.17 -20.73
C ALA A 72 -15.52 -23.60 -20.85
N ASP A 73 -15.87 -22.67 -19.97
CA ASP A 73 -17.20 -22.08 -19.87
C ASP A 73 -17.39 -20.82 -20.73
N HIS A 74 -16.33 -20.34 -21.42
CA HIS A 74 -16.32 -19.10 -22.21
C HIS A 74 -16.74 -17.87 -21.40
N THR A 75 -16.27 -17.79 -20.16
CA THR A 75 -16.51 -16.67 -19.25
C THR A 75 -15.24 -15.85 -19.02
N GLN A 76 -14.07 -16.44 -19.23
CA GLN A 76 -12.78 -15.87 -18.86
C GLN A 76 -11.71 -16.19 -19.91
N ILE A 77 -10.83 -15.22 -20.19
CA ILE A 77 -9.64 -15.47 -21.00
C ILE A 77 -8.51 -15.95 -20.08
N GLU A 78 -7.93 -17.09 -20.38
CA GLU A 78 -6.70 -17.56 -19.77
C GLU A 78 -5.54 -17.44 -20.77
N SER A 79 -4.33 -17.32 -20.26
CA SER A 79 -3.12 -17.37 -21.07
C SER A 79 -2.17 -18.45 -20.59
N ARG A 80 -1.54 -19.10 -21.57
CA ARG A 80 -0.41 -19.99 -21.37
C ARG A 80 0.83 -19.42 -22.05
N SER A 81 1.83 -19.10 -21.23
CA SER A 81 3.07 -18.49 -21.65
C SER A 81 4.21 -19.49 -21.61
N THR A 82 4.96 -19.65 -22.70
CA THR A 82 6.19 -20.43 -22.70
C THR A 82 7.35 -19.53 -22.32
N VAL A 83 7.99 -19.82 -21.19
CA VAL A 83 9.12 -19.03 -20.68
C VAL A 83 10.41 -19.83 -20.88
N SER A 84 11.38 -19.24 -21.57
CA SER A 84 12.75 -19.74 -21.67
C SER A 84 13.53 -19.26 -20.45
N ILE A 85 14.16 -20.18 -19.72
CA ILE A 85 14.89 -19.86 -18.51
C ILE A 85 16.35 -19.60 -18.86
N HIS A 86 16.86 -18.43 -18.49
CA HIS A 86 18.29 -18.14 -18.60
C HIS A 86 18.99 -18.81 -17.42
N TYR A 87 18.48 -18.57 -16.21
CA TYR A 87 18.97 -19.23 -15.00
C TYR A 87 17.93 -19.23 -13.89
N SER A 88 18.15 -20.14 -12.93
CA SER A 88 17.39 -20.21 -11.69
C SER A 88 18.09 -19.42 -10.60
N ILE A 89 17.32 -18.63 -9.86
CA ILE A 89 17.76 -17.89 -8.67
C ILE A 89 17.47 -18.70 -7.41
N GLY A 90 16.36 -19.44 -7.41
CA GLY A 90 15.97 -20.36 -6.35
C GLY A 90 15.28 -21.60 -6.91
N GLY A 91 15.54 -22.76 -6.31
CA GLY A 91 15.00 -24.04 -6.75
C GLY A 91 15.71 -24.61 -7.98
N VAL A 92 15.06 -25.56 -8.67
CA VAL A 92 15.58 -26.17 -9.90
C VAL A 92 14.56 -25.98 -11.01
N ALA A 93 14.95 -25.25 -12.05
CA ALA A 93 14.09 -24.97 -13.20
C ALA A 93 14.52 -25.75 -14.46
N PRO A 94 13.57 -26.23 -15.27
CA PRO A 94 13.88 -26.71 -16.62
C PRO A 94 14.30 -25.55 -17.54
N GLN A 95 14.86 -25.87 -18.71
CA GLN A 95 15.26 -24.87 -19.71
C GLN A 95 14.07 -24.05 -20.25
N THR A 96 12.90 -24.66 -20.29
CA THR A 96 11.64 -24.01 -20.69
C THR A 96 10.52 -24.53 -19.82
N LEU A 97 9.59 -23.66 -19.42
CA LEU A 97 8.40 -24.02 -18.67
C LEU A 97 7.17 -23.28 -19.18
N ALA A 98 5.99 -23.79 -18.83
CA ALA A 98 4.71 -23.14 -19.11
C ALA A 98 4.22 -22.41 -17.86
N VAL A 99 3.89 -21.13 -17.99
CA VAL A 99 3.28 -20.30 -16.94
C VAL A 99 1.85 -19.95 -17.34
N HIS A 100 0.91 -20.19 -16.45
CA HIS A 100 -0.50 -19.90 -16.63
C HIS A 100 -0.86 -18.59 -15.91
N THR A 101 -1.56 -17.70 -16.61
CA THR A 101 -2.04 -16.42 -16.08
C THR A 101 -3.49 -16.18 -16.46
N VAL A 102 -4.22 -15.45 -15.62
CA VAL A 102 -5.54 -14.91 -15.96
C VAL A 102 -5.36 -13.69 -16.86
N GLY A 103 -6.23 -13.52 -17.85
CA GLY A 103 -6.13 -12.43 -18.81
C GLY A 103 -5.43 -12.87 -20.08
N GLY A 104 -5.46 -12.00 -21.09
CA GLY A 104 -4.85 -12.29 -22.39
C GLY A 104 -5.48 -11.54 -23.53
N TYR A 105 -5.03 -11.89 -24.75
CA TYR A 105 -5.50 -11.33 -26.00
C TYR A 105 -5.93 -12.46 -26.96
N LEU A 106 -7.18 -12.42 -27.39
CA LEU A 106 -7.74 -13.31 -28.41
C LEU A 106 -7.65 -12.62 -29.79
N PRO A 107 -6.67 -12.99 -30.64
CA PRO A 107 -6.43 -12.28 -31.90
C PRO A 107 -7.57 -12.45 -32.92
N ASP A 108 -8.23 -13.60 -32.94
CA ASP A 108 -9.34 -13.87 -33.86
C ASP A 108 -10.60 -13.07 -33.53
N GLU A 109 -10.74 -12.64 -32.28
CA GLU A 109 -11.88 -11.85 -31.77
C GLU A 109 -11.52 -10.38 -31.53
N GLU A 110 -10.25 -10.01 -31.70
CA GLU A 110 -9.68 -8.72 -31.32
C GLU A 110 -10.06 -8.29 -29.88
N LEU A 111 -10.13 -9.26 -28.97
CA LEU A 111 -10.62 -9.10 -27.60
C LEU A 111 -9.51 -9.27 -26.58
N TYR A 112 -9.40 -8.32 -25.66
CA TYR A 112 -8.50 -8.39 -24.50
C TYR A 112 -9.30 -8.56 -23.22
N MET A 113 -8.73 -9.27 -22.25
CA MET A 113 -9.18 -9.26 -20.86
C MET A 113 -8.00 -9.00 -19.96
N VAL A 114 -8.16 -8.05 -19.04
CA VAL A 114 -7.24 -7.81 -17.93
C VAL A 114 -7.99 -7.97 -16.61
N ALA A 115 -7.30 -8.52 -15.63
CA ALA A 115 -7.73 -8.54 -14.25
C ALA A 115 -6.59 -7.93 -13.43
N PRO A 116 -6.74 -6.69 -12.92
CA PRO A 116 -5.65 -5.96 -12.29
C PRO A 116 -4.95 -6.76 -11.20
N GLU A 117 -5.65 -7.59 -10.44
CA GLU A 117 -5.01 -8.37 -9.37
C GLU A 117 -4.12 -9.52 -9.86
N PHE A 118 -4.10 -9.82 -11.16
CA PHE A 118 -3.31 -10.90 -11.72
C PHE A 118 -2.23 -10.38 -12.70
N PRO A 119 -1.01 -10.93 -12.64
CA PRO A 119 0.05 -10.57 -13.55
C PRO A 119 -0.26 -11.08 -14.96
N THR A 120 0.17 -10.33 -15.97
CA THR A 120 0.11 -10.76 -17.38
C THR A 120 1.51 -11.05 -17.90
N LEU A 121 1.65 -11.88 -18.93
CA LEU A 121 2.94 -12.16 -19.56
C LEU A 121 2.83 -11.92 -21.07
N THR A 122 3.61 -11.00 -21.61
CA THR A 122 3.66 -10.69 -23.04
C THR A 122 4.90 -11.31 -23.68
N ALA A 123 4.73 -11.88 -24.88
CA ALA A 123 5.87 -12.39 -25.64
C ALA A 123 6.93 -11.30 -25.87
N GLY A 124 8.19 -11.64 -25.60
CA GLY A 124 9.34 -10.73 -25.66
C GLY A 124 9.75 -10.13 -24.32
N GLU A 125 8.88 -10.17 -23.29
CA GLU A 125 9.22 -9.69 -21.95
C GLU A 125 10.38 -10.46 -21.33
N GLU A 126 11.28 -9.72 -20.69
CA GLU A 126 12.31 -10.24 -19.79
C GLU A 126 11.77 -10.13 -18.37
N VAL A 127 11.81 -11.22 -17.61
CA VAL A 127 11.12 -11.32 -16.33
C VAL A 127 11.92 -12.05 -15.27
N VAL A 128 11.73 -11.64 -14.01
CA VAL A 128 11.94 -12.51 -12.85
C VAL A 128 10.58 -13.00 -12.37
N LEU A 129 10.43 -14.31 -12.25
CA LEU A 129 9.18 -14.96 -11.83
C LEU A 129 9.40 -15.82 -10.59
N PHE A 130 8.55 -15.60 -9.60
CA PHE A 130 8.31 -16.49 -8.48
C PHE A 130 7.20 -17.45 -8.90
N LEU A 131 7.46 -18.75 -8.90
CA LEU A 131 6.57 -19.74 -9.52
C LEU A 131 6.06 -20.75 -8.50
N ALA A 132 4.75 -20.99 -8.55
CA ALA A 132 4.06 -22.06 -7.82
C ALA A 132 3.53 -23.13 -8.80
N PRO A 133 3.38 -24.41 -8.39
CA PRO A 133 2.83 -25.44 -9.27
C PRO A 133 1.36 -25.16 -9.63
N ALA A 134 1.01 -25.26 -10.91
CA ALA A 134 -0.38 -25.14 -11.38
C ALA A 134 -0.63 -26.05 -12.58
N GLY A 135 -1.82 -26.66 -12.67
CA GLY A 135 -2.19 -27.73 -13.63
C GLY A 135 -1.33 -27.86 -14.91
N GLY A 136 -0.40 -28.81 -14.92
CA GLY A 136 0.43 -29.12 -16.11
C GLY A 136 1.61 -28.16 -16.38
N GLY A 137 1.85 -27.19 -15.50
CA GLY A 137 2.92 -26.19 -15.56
C GLY A 137 3.08 -25.45 -14.22
N TYR A 138 3.13 -24.12 -14.29
CA TYR A 138 3.30 -23.22 -13.14
C TYR A 138 2.34 -22.03 -13.23
N SER A 139 2.06 -21.39 -12.10
CA SER A 139 1.46 -20.06 -12.00
C SER A 139 2.45 -19.12 -11.31
N ILE A 140 2.17 -17.81 -11.36
CA ILE A 140 2.98 -16.82 -10.65
C ILE A 140 2.55 -16.79 -9.16
N ALA A 141 3.50 -17.06 -8.27
CA ALA A 141 3.30 -17.04 -6.83
C ALA A 141 2.97 -15.62 -6.36
N ALA A 142 2.18 -15.47 -5.29
CA ALA A 142 1.77 -14.15 -4.78
C ALA A 142 1.14 -13.18 -5.83
N ASN A 143 0.58 -13.69 -6.93
CA ASN A 143 -0.05 -12.89 -7.98
C ASN A 143 0.93 -11.83 -8.54
N LYS A 144 0.58 -10.53 -8.49
CA LYS A 144 1.44 -9.44 -8.98
C LYS A 144 2.81 -9.41 -8.31
N ALA A 145 2.86 -9.59 -6.98
CA ALA A 145 4.10 -9.56 -6.20
C ALA A 145 5.14 -10.60 -6.64
N GLY A 146 4.72 -11.67 -7.35
CA GLY A 146 5.66 -12.67 -7.86
C GLY A 146 6.20 -12.40 -9.26
N LYS A 147 5.86 -11.28 -9.90
CA LYS A 147 6.36 -10.94 -11.24
C LYS A 147 7.09 -9.61 -11.23
N TYR A 148 8.28 -9.62 -11.79
CA TYR A 148 9.03 -8.41 -12.04
C TYR A 148 9.52 -8.37 -13.48
N ASN A 149 9.40 -7.21 -14.12
CA ASN A 149 9.95 -6.99 -15.45
C ASN A 149 11.43 -6.58 -15.32
N VAL A 150 12.26 -7.06 -16.25
CA VAL A 150 13.68 -6.71 -16.31
C VAL A 150 13.91 -5.81 -17.51
N LEU A 151 14.32 -4.57 -17.27
CA LEU A 151 14.54 -3.56 -18.29
C LEU A 151 15.90 -2.89 -18.04
N ASN A 152 16.76 -2.87 -19.07
CA ASN A 152 18.06 -2.18 -19.02
C ASN A 152 18.97 -2.56 -17.81
N GLY A 153 18.92 -3.82 -17.36
CA GLY A 153 19.70 -4.28 -16.21
C GLY A 153 19.15 -3.82 -14.86
N ALA A 154 17.89 -3.36 -14.84
CA ALA A 154 17.13 -3.06 -13.64
C ALA A 154 15.81 -3.85 -13.64
N VAL A 155 15.28 -4.05 -12.45
CA VAL A 155 14.01 -4.69 -12.18
C VAL A 155 12.97 -3.61 -11.92
N SER A 156 11.80 -3.75 -12.53
CA SER A 156 10.63 -2.91 -12.30
C SER A 156 9.44 -3.77 -11.88
N HIS A 157 8.68 -3.29 -10.90
CA HIS A 157 7.42 -3.88 -10.46
C HIS A 157 6.29 -2.86 -10.68
N PRO A 158 5.06 -3.27 -10.99
CA PRO A 158 3.96 -2.33 -11.25
C PRO A 158 3.64 -1.43 -10.05
N ASP A 159 3.76 -1.98 -8.83
CA ASP A 159 3.48 -1.25 -7.59
C ASP A 159 4.73 -0.50 -7.04
N ILE A 160 5.90 -0.67 -7.70
CA ILE A 160 7.15 0.04 -7.35
C ILE A 160 7.48 1.08 -8.42
N PHE A 161 7.35 2.34 -8.07
CA PHE A 161 7.53 3.48 -8.98
C PHE A 161 9.01 3.83 -9.24
N THR A 162 9.94 2.95 -8.82
CA THR A 162 11.38 3.09 -9.01
C THR A 162 11.98 1.79 -9.54
N GLU A 163 12.85 1.90 -10.56
CA GLU A 163 13.63 0.77 -11.06
C GLU A 163 14.75 0.44 -10.07
N LEU A 164 14.88 -0.85 -9.70
CA LEU A 164 15.95 -1.33 -8.83
C LEU A 164 17.03 -2.01 -9.66
N ALA A 165 18.30 -1.65 -9.50
CA ALA A 165 19.36 -2.33 -10.24
C ALA A 165 19.40 -3.83 -9.90
N MET A 166 19.67 -4.68 -10.89
CA MET A 166 19.67 -6.15 -10.70
C MET A 166 20.55 -6.62 -9.54
N ALA A 167 21.69 -5.97 -9.32
CA ALA A 167 22.60 -6.29 -8.22
C ALA A 167 21.95 -6.03 -6.84
N ASP A 168 21.22 -4.92 -6.70
CA ASP A 168 20.55 -4.52 -5.46
C ASP A 168 19.34 -5.42 -5.22
N PHE A 169 18.59 -5.74 -6.28
CA PHE A 169 17.50 -6.71 -6.22
C PHE A 169 17.98 -8.09 -5.72
N TYR A 170 19.10 -8.60 -6.23
CA TYR A 170 19.67 -9.87 -5.76
C TYR A 170 20.32 -9.81 -4.37
N ALA A 171 20.71 -8.63 -3.91
CA ALA A 171 21.09 -8.46 -2.50
C ALA A 171 19.85 -8.59 -1.62
N LEU A 172 18.76 -7.90 -1.97
CA LEU A 172 17.50 -7.95 -1.26
C LEU A 172 16.90 -9.37 -1.19
N LEU A 173 16.88 -10.10 -2.31
CA LEU A 173 16.41 -11.50 -2.32
C LEU A 173 17.16 -12.38 -1.33
N ARG A 174 18.46 -12.18 -1.19
CA ARG A 174 19.32 -12.98 -0.30
C ARG A 174 19.15 -12.61 1.17
N GLU A 175 18.82 -11.36 1.45
CA GLU A 175 18.46 -10.91 2.80
C GLU A 175 17.11 -11.52 3.23
N ILE A 176 16.19 -11.66 2.28
CA ILE A 176 14.87 -12.27 2.48
C ILE A 176 14.96 -13.77 2.68
N ASP A 177 15.61 -14.48 1.75
CA ASP A 177 15.87 -15.90 1.84
C ASP A 177 17.31 -16.19 1.37
N PRO A 178 18.20 -16.63 2.27
CA PRO A 178 19.58 -16.98 1.92
C PRO A 178 19.72 -18.08 0.86
N ALA A 179 18.65 -18.84 0.55
CA ALA A 179 18.63 -19.83 -0.52
C ALA A 179 18.40 -19.22 -1.92
N LEU A 180 17.93 -17.98 -2.02
CA LEU A 180 17.72 -17.26 -3.27
C LEU A 180 19.04 -16.63 -3.73
N VAL A 181 19.86 -17.42 -4.40
CA VAL A 181 21.19 -17.02 -4.86
C VAL A 181 21.29 -17.21 -6.37
N PRO A 182 21.43 -16.13 -7.16
CA PRO A 182 21.68 -16.27 -8.59
C PRO A 182 23.05 -16.94 -8.85
N PRO A 183 23.27 -17.54 -10.03
CA PRO A 183 24.56 -18.13 -10.38
C PRO A 183 25.71 -17.12 -10.32
N ASP A 184 26.93 -17.56 -10.00
CA ASP A 184 28.11 -16.68 -9.86
C ASP A 184 28.39 -15.83 -11.11
N ASP A 185 28.00 -16.31 -12.28
CA ASP A 185 28.18 -15.68 -13.59
C ASP A 185 26.95 -14.89 -14.08
N TRP A 186 25.94 -14.65 -13.23
CA TRP A 186 24.70 -13.95 -13.62
C TRP A 186 24.95 -12.62 -14.32
N ALA A 187 25.94 -11.83 -13.85
CA ALA A 187 26.24 -10.52 -14.41
C ALA A 187 26.81 -10.59 -15.84
N GLU A 188 27.55 -11.67 -16.15
CA GLU A 188 28.04 -11.92 -17.51
C GLU A 188 26.90 -12.38 -18.43
N GLN A 189 25.97 -13.18 -17.90
CA GLN A 189 24.77 -13.60 -18.62
C GLN A 189 23.86 -12.41 -18.94
N GLU A 190 23.60 -11.51 -17.98
CA GLU A 190 22.82 -10.29 -18.21
C GLU A 190 23.48 -9.35 -19.24
N ALA A 191 24.80 -9.24 -19.22
CA ALA A 191 25.52 -8.47 -20.24
C ALA A 191 25.42 -9.07 -21.65
N ALA A 192 25.15 -10.37 -21.76
CA ALA A 192 25.00 -11.08 -23.04
C ALA A 192 23.59 -10.94 -23.65
N GLU A 193 22.56 -10.63 -22.86
CA GLU A 193 21.16 -10.50 -23.31
C GLU A 193 20.85 -9.19 -24.06
N GLY A 194 21.84 -8.32 -24.22
CA GLY A 194 21.93 -7.23 -25.21
C GLY A 194 20.63 -6.66 -25.81
N GLY A 195 19.98 -5.74 -25.10
CA GLY A 195 19.23 -4.60 -25.68
C GLY A 195 18.23 -4.86 -26.81
N GLU A 196 17.57 -6.01 -26.85
CA GLU A 196 16.44 -6.24 -27.77
C GLU A 196 15.29 -5.26 -27.48
N PRO A 197 14.47 -4.90 -28.49
CA PRO A 197 13.42 -3.90 -28.33
C PRO A 197 12.43 -4.30 -27.23
N ILE A 198 12.26 -3.38 -26.31
CA ILE A 198 11.39 -3.46 -25.14
C ILE A 198 9.95 -3.69 -25.58
N VAL A 199 9.36 -4.82 -25.20
CA VAL A 199 7.91 -4.93 -25.05
C VAL A 199 7.64 -4.66 -23.58
N GLY A 200 7.24 -3.42 -23.27
CA GLY A 200 6.67 -3.14 -21.96
C GLY A 200 5.41 -3.99 -21.84
N GLY A 201 5.38 -4.89 -20.86
CA GLY A 201 4.17 -5.65 -20.58
C GLY A 201 2.99 -4.72 -20.36
N LEU A 202 1.77 -5.22 -20.57
CA LEU A 202 0.52 -4.48 -20.35
C LEU A 202 0.26 -4.16 -18.86
N GLU A 203 1.31 -4.10 -18.05
CA GLU A 203 1.30 -3.87 -16.61
C GLU A 203 1.18 -2.37 -16.30
N TYR A 204 -0.09 -1.99 -16.30
CA TYR A 204 -0.74 -0.97 -15.51
C TYR A 204 0.06 0.20 -14.94
N VAL A 205 0.30 1.15 -15.85
CA VAL A 205 0.07 2.58 -15.61
C VAL A 205 -0.69 3.09 -16.84
N TYR A 206 -1.98 3.41 -16.69
CA TYR A 206 -2.91 3.91 -17.73
C TYR A 206 -2.73 3.31 -19.15
N ASN A 207 -3.45 2.21 -19.45
CA ASN A 207 -3.39 1.52 -20.75
C ASN A 207 -4.07 2.25 -21.93
N ASN A 208 -4.32 3.57 -21.82
CA ASN A 208 -5.07 4.37 -22.81
C ASN A 208 -6.47 3.81 -23.15
N ILE A 209 -7.02 2.89 -22.37
CA ILE A 209 -8.38 2.36 -22.57
C ILE A 209 -9.39 3.20 -21.80
N LYS A 210 -10.60 3.32 -22.34
CA LYS A 210 -11.72 3.99 -21.65
C LYS A 210 -13.06 3.48 -22.15
N TRP A 211 -14.12 3.76 -21.40
CA TRP A 211 -15.47 3.52 -21.88
C TRP A 211 -15.79 4.41 -23.09
N PRO A 212 -16.57 3.91 -24.06
CA PRO A 212 -17.03 4.69 -25.21
C PRO A 212 -18.09 5.75 -24.84
N SER A 213 -18.68 5.63 -23.65
CA SER A 213 -19.70 6.49 -23.08
C SER A 213 -19.26 7.00 -21.71
N SER A 214 -19.68 8.21 -21.36
CA SER A 214 -19.54 8.76 -20.01
C SER A 214 -20.56 8.21 -19.03
N ASP A 215 -21.66 7.62 -19.52
CA ASP A 215 -22.65 6.94 -18.68
C ASP A 215 -22.49 5.43 -18.81
N VAL A 216 -22.09 4.77 -17.72
CA VAL A 216 -21.91 3.32 -17.63
C VAL A 216 -22.91 2.75 -16.64
N LEU A 217 -23.73 1.82 -17.13
CA LEU A 217 -24.72 1.11 -16.33
C LEU A 217 -24.12 -0.16 -15.74
N PHE A 218 -24.45 -0.46 -14.48
CA PHE A 218 -24.04 -1.70 -13.83
C PHE A 218 -25.20 -2.36 -13.09
N LYS A 219 -25.12 -3.67 -12.93
CA LYS A 219 -26.06 -4.47 -12.15
C LYS A 219 -25.35 -5.09 -10.96
N ALA A 220 -26.11 -5.44 -9.93
CA ALA A 220 -25.57 -6.12 -8.76
C ALA A 220 -26.43 -7.32 -8.39
N ASN A 221 -25.80 -8.41 -7.99
CA ASN A 221 -26.46 -9.50 -7.29
C ASN A 221 -25.95 -9.53 -5.85
N ILE A 222 -26.80 -9.15 -4.90
CA ILE A 222 -26.45 -9.27 -3.47
C ILE A 222 -26.75 -10.71 -3.06
N ASN A 223 -25.98 -11.66 -3.59
CA ASN A 223 -26.07 -13.09 -3.27
C ASN A 223 -25.17 -13.50 -2.09
N SER A 224 -24.53 -12.53 -1.44
CA SER A 224 -23.71 -12.75 -0.26
C SER A 224 -24.45 -13.52 0.83
N THR A 225 -23.73 -14.48 1.44
CA THR A 225 -24.14 -15.17 2.65
C THR A 225 -23.92 -14.33 3.92
N ARG A 226 -23.13 -13.26 3.82
CA ARG A 226 -22.86 -12.30 4.91
C ARG A 226 -23.98 -11.26 5.07
N ALA A 227 -24.78 -11.02 4.03
CA ALA A 227 -25.91 -10.11 4.10
C ALA A 227 -27.05 -10.62 5.01
N ASP A 228 -27.80 -9.68 5.59
CA ASP A 228 -28.88 -9.93 6.57
C ASP A 228 -28.39 -10.53 7.90
N SER A 229 -27.13 -10.24 8.25
CA SER A 229 -26.50 -10.59 9.53
C SER A 229 -26.19 -9.33 10.36
N GLY A 230 -25.29 -9.42 11.35
CA GLY A 230 -24.87 -8.27 12.16
C GLY A 230 -24.23 -7.13 11.36
N ASN A 231 -23.83 -7.41 10.12
CA ASN A 231 -22.93 -6.58 9.32
C ASN A 231 -23.65 -5.85 8.17
N GLY A 232 -24.98 -5.73 8.28
CA GLY A 232 -25.85 -5.07 7.32
C GLY A 232 -26.88 -5.99 6.66
N SER A 233 -28.02 -5.40 6.28
CA SER A 233 -29.04 -6.01 5.44
C SER A 233 -28.59 -6.10 3.98
N ARG A 234 -29.29 -6.88 3.15
CA ARG A 234 -29.07 -6.85 1.68
C ARG A 234 -29.20 -5.46 1.07
N GLN A 235 -30.01 -4.59 1.68
CA GLN A 235 -30.12 -3.21 1.23
C GLN A 235 -28.86 -2.42 1.57
N ASP A 236 -28.27 -2.62 2.76
CA ASP A 236 -27.02 -1.96 3.15
C ASP A 236 -25.87 -2.39 2.22
N PHE A 237 -25.79 -3.66 1.85
CA PHE A 237 -24.83 -4.16 0.86
C PHE A 237 -25.00 -3.49 -0.51
N LEU A 238 -26.25 -3.34 -0.97
CA LEU A 238 -26.54 -2.63 -2.21
C LEU A 238 -26.19 -1.13 -2.11
N ASP A 239 -26.51 -0.51 -0.97
CA ASP A 239 -26.24 0.91 -0.72
C ASP A 239 -24.74 1.19 -0.65
N ALA A 240 -23.94 0.28 -0.10
CA ALA A 240 -22.47 0.34 -0.10
C ALA A 240 -21.90 0.31 -1.53
N ILE A 241 -22.38 -0.59 -2.39
CA ILE A 241 -21.98 -0.65 -3.81
C ILE A 241 -22.38 0.63 -4.55
N ILE A 242 -23.60 1.14 -4.32
CA ILE A 242 -24.07 2.39 -4.92
C ILE A 242 -23.28 3.60 -4.38
N GLY A 243 -22.90 3.60 -3.10
CA GLY A 243 -22.04 4.60 -2.47
C GLY A 243 -20.68 4.70 -3.15
N ALA A 244 -20.04 3.55 -3.38
CA ALA A 244 -18.78 3.45 -4.12
C ALA A 244 -18.90 4.05 -5.54
N ALA A 245 -19.93 3.65 -6.29
CA ALA A 245 -20.19 4.19 -7.63
C ALA A 245 -20.46 5.70 -7.63
N ASN A 246 -21.19 6.20 -6.63
CA ASN A 246 -21.47 7.62 -6.47
C ASN A 246 -20.20 8.42 -6.17
N THR A 247 -19.28 7.89 -5.37
CA THR A 247 -18.02 8.57 -5.03
C THR A 247 -17.19 8.90 -6.28
N TRP A 248 -17.11 7.97 -7.26
CA TRP A 248 -16.49 8.27 -8.57
C TRP A 248 -17.34 9.21 -9.43
N THR A 249 -18.65 9.00 -9.46
CA THR A 249 -19.60 9.81 -10.25
C THR A 249 -19.63 11.28 -9.79
N LEU A 250 -19.38 11.56 -8.52
CA LEU A 250 -19.44 12.91 -7.94
C LEU A 250 -18.13 13.70 -8.07
N VAL A 251 -17.15 13.20 -8.83
CA VAL A 251 -15.97 13.97 -9.19
C VAL A 251 -16.35 15.04 -10.20
N ASP A 252 -16.50 16.26 -9.70
CA ASP A 252 -16.92 17.48 -10.40
C ASP A 252 -16.14 17.81 -11.68
N ALA A 253 -14.85 17.45 -11.71
CA ALA A 253 -13.95 17.68 -12.83
C ALA A 253 -13.94 16.55 -13.87
N ALA A 254 -14.62 15.43 -13.62
CA ALA A 254 -14.72 14.31 -14.56
C ALA A 254 -16.11 14.25 -15.21
N ASP A 255 -16.16 13.97 -16.51
CA ASP A 255 -17.40 13.74 -17.27
C ASP A 255 -17.67 12.23 -17.34
N PHE A 256 -18.08 11.67 -16.20
CA PHE A 256 -18.34 10.23 -16.05
C PHE A 256 -19.39 9.93 -14.97
N THR A 257 -20.20 8.90 -15.20
CA THR A 257 -21.29 8.43 -14.34
C THR A 257 -21.30 6.91 -14.31
N LEU A 258 -21.24 6.33 -13.11
CA LEU A 258 -21.60 4.93 -12.83
C LEU A 258 -23.02 4.89 -12.27
N ALA A 259 -23.94 4.22 -12.96
CA ALA A 259 -25.34 4.19 -12.56
C ALA A 259 -25.86 2.75 -12.39
N TYR A 260 -26.50 2.50 -11.26
CA TYR A 260 -27.13 1.21 -10.97
C TYR A 260 -28.39 1.01 -11.84
N ASP A 261 -28.43 -0.09 -12.60
CA ASP A 261 -29.50 -0.48 -13.53
C ASP A 261 -30.37 -1.64 -13.00
N GLY A 262 -30.29 -1.91 -11.70
CA GLY A 262 -31.09 -2.94 -11.04
C GLY A 262 -30.38 -4.28 -10.86
N PRO A 263 -31.10 -5.29 -10.34
CA PRO A 263 -30.49 -6.55 -9.94
C PRO A 263 -30.11 -7.42 -11.16
N THR A 264 -29.10 -8.26 -10.99
CA THR A 264 -28.81 -9.39 -11.88
C THR A 264 -29.07 -10.73 -11.19
N SER A 265 -29.25 -11.79 -11.98
CA SER A 265 -29.30 -13.18 -11.52
C SER A 265 -27.98 -13.92 -11.66
N SER A 266 -26.95 -13.29 -12.25
CA SER A 266 -25.60 -13.86 -12.35
C SER A 266 -25.03 -14.12 -10.96
N THR A 267 -24.42 -15.28 -10.77
CA THR A 267 -23.78 -15.68 -9.51
C THR A 267 -22.26 -15.83 -9.64
N ASP A 268 -21.73 -15.53 -10.82
CA ASP A 268 -20.30 -15.43 -11.11
C ASP A 268 -20.12 -14.37 -12.21
N VAL A 269 -18.89 -13.90 -12.35
CA VAL A 269 -18.50 -12.91 -13.38
C VAL A 269 -18.22 -13.58 -14.72
N GLY A 270 -18.28 -12.84 -15.82
CA GLY A 270 -17.86 -13.34 -17.12
C GLY A 270 -18.43 -12.55 -18.29
N TYR A 271 -17.74 -12.62 -19.43
CA TYR A 271 -18.07 -11.85 -20.63
C TYR A 271 -19.48 -12.16 -21.17
N ASN A 272 -20.49 -11.39 -20.76
CA ASN A 272 -21.90 -11.69 -20.95
C ASN A 272 -22.74 -10.49 -21.43
N SER A 273 -22.09 -9.40 -21.81
CA SER A 273 -22.66 -8.11 -22.22
C SER A 273 -23.40 -7.36 -21.12
N ALA A 274 -23.07 -7.61 -19.85
CA ALA A 274 -23.52 -6.84 -18.71
C ALA A 274 -22.33 -6.50 -17.81
N ASN A 275 -22.36 -5.33 -17.19
CA ASN A 275 -21.38 -4.98 -16.17
C ASN A 275 -21.94 -5.37 -14.80
N GLU A 276 -21.32 -6.32 -14.12
CA GLU A 276 -21.95 -6.97 -12.96
C GLU A 276 -21.04 -6.98 -11.73
N ILE A 277 -21.65 -6.72 -10.56
CA ILE A 277 -21.01 -6.87 -9.25
C ILE A 277 -21.70 -8.01 -8.51
N VAL A 278 -20.97 -9.07 -8.21
CA VAL A 278 -21.50 -10.31 -7.63
C VAL A 278 -20.64 -10.81 -6.48
N PHE A 279 -21.21 -11.57 -5.55
CA PHE A 279 -20.48 -12.20 -4.46
C PHE A 279 -20.18 -13.65 -4.80
N VAL A 280 -18.91 -14.04 -4.75
CA VAL A 280 -18.46 -15.40 -5.07
C VAL A 280 -17.57 -15.90 -3.96
N ASP A 281 -17.92 -17.02 -3.34
CA ASP A 281 -17.05 -17.67 -2.35
C ASP A 281 -15.86 -18.31 -3.08
N LYS A 282 -14.68 -17.69 -2.98
CA LYS A 282 -13.41 -18.23 -3.49
C LYS A 282 -12.58 -18.89 -2.38
N GLY A 283 -13.11 -19.01 -1.16
CA GLY A 283 -12.38 -19.37 0.04
C GLY A 283 -11.48 -18.23 0.55
N LEU A 284 -11.03 -18.36 1.80
CA LEU A 284 -9.97 -17.49 2.34
C LEU A 284 -8.60 -17.86 1.77
N THR A 285 -8.41 -19.14 1.43
CA THR A 285 -7.20 -19.67 0.83
C THR A 285 -7.52 -20.60 -0.34
N ASP A 286 -6.60 -20.72 -1.31
CA ASP A 286 -6.66 -21.68 -2.41
C ASP A 286 -6.29 -23.11 -1.97
N GLU A 287 -6.28 -24.05 -2.92
CA GLU A 287 -5.96 -25.46 -2.66
C GLU A 287 -4.52 -25.68 -2.17
N GLN A 288 -3.65 -24.68 -2.31
CA GLN A 288 -2.26 -24.68 -1.87
C GLN A 288 -2.09 -23.97 -0.51
N GLY A 289 -3.19 -23.47 0.08
CA GLY A 289 -3.18 -22.75 1.35
C GLY A 289 -2.82 -21.26 1.23
N LYS A 290 -2.80 -20.71 0.01
CA LYS A 290 -2.47 -19.31 -0.24
C LYS A 290 -3.71 -18.43 -0.16
N SER A 291 -3.60 -17.28 0.47
CA SER A 291 -4.68 -16.31 0.61
C SER A 291 -5.28 -15.84 -0.73
N GLN A 292 -6.60 -15.69 -0.76
CA GLN A 292 -7.37 -15.22 -1.93
C GLN A 292 -7.66 -13.73 -1.83
N PRO A 293 -7.77 -12.97 -2.94
CA PRO A 293 -8.04 -11.53 -2.88
C PRO A 293 -9.45 -11.24 -2.35
N LEU A 294 -9.63 -10.01 -1.86
CA LEU A 294 -10.90 -9.50 -1.32
C LEU A 294 -11.96 -9.32 -2.41
N ALA A 295 -11.57 -8.75 -3.54
CA ALA A 295 -12.38 -8.62 -4.74
C ALA A 295 -11.45 -8.55 -5.95
N VAL A 296 -12.00 -8.70 -7.15
CA VAL A 296 -11.25 -8.48 -8.40
C VAL A 296 -12.17 -7.92 -9.48
N ALA A 297 -11.76 -6.79 -10.04
CA ALA A 297 -12.29 -6.26 -11.29
C ALA A 297 -11.77 -7.04 -12.51
N ARG A 298 -12.66 -7.34 -13.46
CA ARG A 298 -12.31 -7.86 -14.80
C ARG A 298 -12.75 -6.84 -15.84
N VAL A 299 -11.86 -6.46 -16.74
CA VAL A 299 -12.14 -5.47 -17.79
C VAL A 299 -11.90 -6.09 -19.16
N PHE A 300 -12.94 -6.12 -19.98
CA PHE A 300 -12.91 -6.59 -21.36
C PHE A 300 -12.90 -5.40 -22.32
N PHE A 301 -11.99 -5.40 -23.30
CA PHE A 301 -11.83 -4.27 -24.21
C PHE A 301 -11.34 -4.69 -25.60
N THR A 302 -11.56 -3.81 -26.58
CA THR A 302 -10.99 -3.91 -27.93
C THR A 302 -10.38 -2.57 -28.32
N GLY A 303 -9.14 -2.59 -28.85
CA GLY A 303 -8.38 -1.37 -29.08
C GLY A 303 -8.21 -0.55 -27.79
N ASP A 304 -8.71 0.69 -27.80
CA ASP A 304 -8.74 1.61 -26.67
C ASP A 304 -10.12 1.70 -25.98
N THR A 305 -11.05 0.81 -26.34
CA THR A 305 -12.46 0.92 -25.95
C THR A 305 -12.85 -0.24 -25.04
N ILE A 306 -13.25 0.08 -23.81
CA ILE A 306 -13.84 -0.88 -22.87
C ILE A 306 -15.22 -1.31 -23.37
N LEU A 307 -15.45 -2.62 -23.39
CA LEU A 307 -16.69 -3.25 -23.82
C LEU A 307 -17.56 -3.64 -22.62
N GLU A 308 -16.92 -4.16 -21.58
CA GLU A 308 -17.59 -4.74 -20.41
C GLU A 308 -16.63 -4.78 -19.23
N ALA A 309 -17.15 -4.68 -18.01
CA ALA A 309 -16.39 -4.89 -16.81
C ALA A 309 -17.24 -5.49 -15.69
N ASP A 310 -16.64 -6.40 -14.94
CA ASP A 310 -17.27 -7.11 -13.83
C ASP A 310 -16.45 -6.99 -12.54
N ILE A 311 -17.07 -7.22 -11.39
CA ILE A 311 -16.41 -7.39 -10.10
C ILE A 311 -16.99 -8.62 -9.42
N TRP A 312 -16.12 -9.56 -9.03
CA TRP A 312 -16.49 -10.52 -8.00
C TRP A 312 -15.91 -10.07 -6.67
N VAL A 313 -16.75 -10.09 -5.64
CA VAL A 313 -16.38 -9.84 -4.24
C VAL A 313 -16.31 -11.19 -3.53
N ASN A 314 -15.22 -11.48 -2.84
CA ASN A 314 -15.00 -12.78 -2.22
C ASN A 314 -15.89 -12.96 -0.98
N ASP A 315 -16.91 -13.81 -1.07
CA ASP A 315 -17.91 -13.99 -0.01
C ASP A 315 -17.35 -14.70 1.24
N ALA A 316 -16.12 -15.23 1.16
CA ALA A 316 -15.43 -15.87 2.28
C ALA A 316 -15.05 -14.87 3.39
N TYR A 317 -14.80 -13.59 3.06
CA TYR A 317 -14.38 -12.57 4.04
C TYR A 317 -15.53 -12.07 4.91
N ALA A 318 -15.18 -11.54 6.09
CA ALA A 318 -16.12 -10.87 6.97
C ALA A 318 -16.35 -9.44 6.47
N TRP A 319 -17.45 -9.24 5.74
CA TRP A 319 -17.82 -7.93 5.20
C TRP A 319 -18.66 -7.13 6.19
N ASP A 320 -18.39 -5.84 6.30
CA ASP A 320 -19.34 -4.83 6.80
C ASP A 320 -19.85 -3.98 5.65
N ALA A 321 -21.17 -3.79 5.61
CA ALA A 321 -21.83 -2.90 4.66
C ALA A 321 -22.43 -1.65 5.33
N THR A 322 -22.30 -1.51 6.66
CA THR A 322 -22.91 -0.41 7.41
C THR A 322 -22.03 0.82 7.51
N GLY A 323 -20.73 0.70 7.20
CA GLY A 323 -19.71 1.73 7.39
C GLY A 323 -19.22 1.84 8.83
N ASN A 324 -19.36 0.78 9.61
CA ASN A 324 -18.81 0.66 10.95
C ASN A 324 -18.19 -0.75 11.14
N PRO A 325 -17.22 -1.14 10.29
CA PRO A 325 -16.59 -2.46 10.39
C PRO A 325 -16.02 -2.67 11.79
N GLU A 326 -16.27 -3.83 12.38
CA GLU A 326 -15.50 -4.30 13.52
C GLU A 326 -14.04 -4.57 13.11
N TRP A 327 -13.18 -4.80 14.10
CA TRP A 327 -11.73 -4.93 13.92
C TRP A 327 -11.32 -6.07 12.96
N ASP A 328 -12.13 -7.13 12.85
CA ASP A 328 -11.92 -8.28 11.94
C ASP A 328 -12.78 -8.21 10.66
N GLU A 329 -13.48 -7.09 10.44
CA GLU A 329 -14.36 -6.88 9.29
C GLU A 329 -13.74 -5.94 8.26
N VAL A 330 -14.10 -6.15 7.00
CA VAL A 330 -13.65 -5.35 5.86
C VAL A 330 -14.81 -4.52 5.35
N ASP A 331 -14.56 -3.23 5.16
CA ASP A 331 -15.55 -2.30 4.63
C ASP A 331 -15.85 -2.55 3.15
N LEU A 332 -17.05 -3.02 2.85
CA LEU A 332 -17.47 -3.39 1.50
C LEU A 332 -17.40 -2.20 0.52
N GLU A 333 -17.87 -1.02 0.93
CA GLU A 333 -17.88 0.16 0.05
C GLU A 333 -16.45 0.57 -0.31
N SER A 334 -15.50 0.50 0.63
CA SER A 334 -14.10 0.83 0.35
C SER A 334 -13.46 -0.10 -0.67
N VAL A 335 -13.69 -1.41 -0.55
CA VAL A 335 -13.16 -2.39 -1.51
C VAL A 335 -13.82 -2.22 -2.88
N VAL A 336 -15.15 -2.11 -2.95
CA VAL A 336 -15.85 -1.90 -4.21
C VAL A 336 -15.46 -0.57 -4.85
N LEU A 337 -15.19 0.47 -4.05
CA LEU A 337 -14.71 1.76 -4.54
C LEU A 337 -13.35 1.64 -5.24
N HIS A 338 -12.43 0.85 -4.69
CA HIS A 338 -11.15 0.53 -5.32
C HIS A 338 -11.35 -0.19 -6.66
N GLU A 339 -12.13 -1.28 -6.67
CA GLU A 339 -12.38 -2.08 -7.87
C GLU A 339 -13.06 -1.27 -8.99
N LEU A 340 -13.99 -0.37 -8.63
CA LEU A 340 -14.60 0.54 -9.59
C LEU A 340 -13.59 1.53 -10.18
N GLY A 341 -12.51 1.87 -9.48
CA GLY A 341 -11.41 2.64 -10.07
C GLY A 341 -10.74 1.91 -11.24
N HIS A 342 -10.65 0.58 -11.18
CA HIS A 342 -10.16 -0.22 -12.30
C HIS A 342 -11.10 -0.22 -13.50
N TRP A 343 -12.43 -0.17 -13.28
CA TRP A 343 -13.39 0.06 -14.37
C TRP A 343 -13.16 1.40 -15.08
N LEU A 344 -12.59 2.38 -14.37
CA LEU A 344 -12.23 3.69 -14.92
C LEU A 344 -10.84 3.71 -15.58
N ALA A 345 -10.20 2.54 -15.71
CA ALA A 345 -8.83 2.38 -16.17
C ALA A 345 -7.75 3.04 -15.28
N LEU A 346 -8.04 3.22 -13.98
CA LEU A 346 -7.10 3.77 -13.00
C LEU A 346 -6.33 2.68 -12.28
N GLY A 347 -5.00 2.80 -12.31
CA GLY A 347 -4.14 1.84 -11.64
C GLY A 347 -3.77 2.11 -10.22
N HIS A 348 -3.12 1.10 -9.64
CA HIS A 348 -2.66 1.19 -8.26
C HIS A 348 -1.80 2.44 -8.09
N ASP A 349 -2.07 3.16 -7.02
CA ASP A 349 -1.31 4.35 -6.65
C ASP A 349 -0.36 3.98 -5.51
N PRO A 350 0.88 4.50 -5.46
CA PRO A 350 1.80 4.20 -4.36
C PRO A 350 1.43 4.94 -3.06
N ASP A 351 0.58 5.96 -3.14
CA ASP A 351 0.22 6.75 -1.98
C ASP A 351 -0.82 5.97 -1.16
N ASN A 352 -0.45 5.53 0.04
CA ASN A 352 -1.36 4.75 0.89
C ASN A 352 -2.68 5.45 1.26
N ARG A 353 -2.78 6.77 1.03
CA ARG A 353 -4.01 7.56 1.21
C ARG A 353 -4.95 7.46 0.00
N SER A 354 -4.45 7.11 -1.18
CA SER A 354 -5.25 6.91 -2.38
C SER A 354 -6.16 5.70 -2.21
N VAL A 355 -7.41 5.82 -2.68
CA VAL A 355 -8.33 4.71 -2.80
C VAL A 355 -7.76 3.60 -3.66
N MET A 356 -7.02 3.97 -4.71
CA MET A 356 -6.32 3.04 -5.59
C MET A 356 -5.04 2.46 -4.99
N TYR A 357 -4.68 2.76 -3.74
CA TYR A 357 -3.63 2.00 -3.08
C TYR A 357 -4.03 0.53 -3.00
N TYR A 358 -3.09 -0.35 -3.29
CA TYR A 358 -3.28 -1.79 -3.43
C TYR A 358 -3.61 -2.53 -2.11
N SER A 359 -3.82 -1.82 -1.00
CA SER A 359 -4.24 -2.42 0.27
C SER A 359 -5.18 -1.55 1.10
N ILE A 360 -5.92 -2.22 1.97
CA ILE A 360 -6.86 -1.67 2.93
C ILE A 360 -6.74 -2.42 4.26
N MET A 361 -6.81 -1.73 5.38
CA MET A 361 -6.69 -2.36 6.69
C MET A 361 -8.07 -2.73 7.24
N SER A 362 -8.24 -3.89 7.88
CA SER A 362 -9.53 -4.24 8.51
C SER A 362 -9.96 -3.20 9.54
N GLY A 363 -11.27 -3.05 9.71
CA GLY A 363 -11.85 -2.02 10.57
C GLY A 363 -11.64 -0.59 10.05
N THR A 364 -11.04 -0.36 8.88
CA THR A 364 -10.93 0.98 8.27
C THR A 364 -12.08 1.30 7.33
N LEU A 365 -12.25 2.62 7.12
CA LEU A 365 -12.92 3.15 5.94
C LEU A 365 -11.89 3.80 5.01
N LYS A 366 -11.97 3.48 3.73
CA LYS A 366 -11.20 4.07 2.63
C LYS A 366 -12.16 4.51 1.51
N ARG A 367 -13.16 5.32 1.89
CA ARG A 367 -14.27 5.76 1.02
C ARG A 367 -14.06 7.15 0.38
N THR A 368 -12.93 7.81 0.67
CA THR A 368 -12.65 9.18 0.20
C THR A 368 -11.53 9.19 -0.83
N LEU A 369 -11.83 9.67 -2.05
CA LEU A 369 -10.83 9.81 -3.11
C LEU A 369 -9.74 10.82 -2.70
N TYR A 370 -8.48 10.41 -2.84
CA TYR A 370 -7.33 11.27 -2.70
C TYR A 370 -7.10 12.11 -3.97
N ASP A 371 -6.21 13.10 -3.89
CA ASP A 371 -5.91 14.00 -5.00
C ASP A 371 -5.42 13.25 -6.25
N ASN A 372 -4.69 12.14 -6.07
CA ASN A 372 -4.23 11.31 -7.20
C ASN A 372 -5.41 10.63 -7.90
N ASP A 373 -6.33 10.05 -7.16
CA ASP A 373 -7.54 9.39 -7.70
C ASP A 373 -8.37 10.36 -8.55
N ARG A 374 -8.63 11.56 -7.99
CA ARG A 374 -9.38 12.63 -8.67
C ARG A 374 -8.67 13.12 -9.94
N ARG A 375 -7.34 13.25 -9.91
CA ARG A 375 -6.54 13.60 -11.09
C ARG A 375 -6.57 12.49 -12.14
N GLY A 376 -6.51 11.24 -11.71
CA GLY A 376 -6.61 10.05 -12.55
C GLY A 376 -7.90 10.05 -13.37
N ILE A 377 -9.06 10.03 -12.72
CA ILE A 377 -10.35 10.00 -13.43
C ILE A 377 -10.54 11.23 -14.33
N ASN A 378 -10.13 12.43 -13.90
CA ASN A 378 -10.20 13.65 -14.72
C ASN A 378 -9.28 13.57 -15.95
N PHE A 379 -8.15 12.89 -15.86
CA PHE A 379 -7.29 12.67 -17.01
C PHE A 379 -7.94 11.75 -18.04
N VAL A 380 -8.60 10.68 -17.59
CA VAL A 380 -9.28 9.71 -18.48
C VAL A 380 -10.57 10.29 -19.08
N TYR A 381 -11.37 10.97 -18.26
CA TYR A 381 -12.69 11.51 -18.60
C TYR A 381 -12.77 13.01 -18.30
N PRO A 382 -12.02 13.87 -19.01
CA PRO A 382 -11.94 15.29 -18.69
C PRO A 382 -13.28 16.00 -18.92
N CYS A 383 -13.74 16.75 -17.92
CA CYS A 383 -14.91 17.61 -18.09
C CYS A 383 -14.63 18.73 -19.10
N PRO A 384 -15.41 18.87 -20.19
CA PRO A 384 -15.21 19.93 -21.16
C PRO A 384 -15.25 21.32 -20.50
N PRO A 385 -14.31 22.25 -20.81
CA PRO A 385 -14.25 23.56 -20.14
C PRO A 385 -15.53 24.40 -20.22
N ALA A 386 -16.39 24.13 -21.20
CA ALA A 386 -17.68 24.81 -21.38
C ALA A 386 -18.80 24.28 -20.46
N HIS A 387 -18.60 23.14 -19.80
CA HIS A 387 -19.60 22.43 -18.98
C HIS A 387 -19.13 22.17 -17.55
N GLN A 388 -18.15 22.92 -17.04
CA GLN A 388 -17.71 22.77 -15.65
C GLN A 388 -18.69 23.43 -14.66
N PRO A 389 -19.09 22.72 -13.57
CA PRO A 389 -18.82 21.31 -13.28
C PRO A 389 -19.75 20.36 -14.06
N CYS A 390 -19.20 19.23 -14.53
CA CYS A 390 -19.98 18.24 -15.31
C CYS A 390 -20.91 17.43 -14.40
N ASN A 391 -20.45 17.15 -13.19
CA ASN A 391 -21.19 16.46 -12.15
C ASN A 391 -21.49 17.38 -10.97
N PRO A 392 -22.59 17.13 -10.22
CA PRO A 392 -22.88 17.91 -9.03
C PRO A 392 -21.71 17.80 -8.06
N VAL A 393 -21.21 18.94 -7.60
CA VAL A 393 -20.12 18.98 -6.61
C VAL A 393 -20.62 18.30 -5.34
N GLN A 394 -19.96 17.21 -4.93
CA GLN A 394 -20.21 16.62 -3.63
C GLN A 394 -20.04 17.71 -2.56
N PRO A 395 -21.04 17.95 -1.69
CA PRO A 395 -20.86 18.93 -0.64
C PRO A 395 -19.63 18.52 0.18
N THR A 396 -18.63 19.39 0.25
CA THR A 396 -17.54 19.24 1.21
C THR A 396 -18.18 18.98 2.56
N PRO A 397 -17.84 17.91 3.29
CA PRO A 397 -18.34 17.72 4.63
C PRO A 397 -18.06 19.02 5.39
N ALA A 398 -19.11 19.71 5.84
CA ALA A 398 -18.93 20.73 6.86
C ALA A 398 -18.21 20.02 8.02
N PRO A 399 -17.22 20.64 8.68
CA PRO A 399 -16.67 20.06 9.90
C PRO A 399 -17.85 19.68 10.78
N SER A 400 -18.03 18.37 10.97
CA SER A 400 -19.11 17.88 11.82
C SER A 400 -18.89 18.57 13.16
N PRO A 401 -19.89 19.27 13.74
CA PRO A 401 -19.73 19.75 15.09
C PRO A 401 -19.45 18.51 15.93
N THR A 402 -18.24 18.40 16.46
CA THR A 402 -17.88 17.37 17.44
C THR A 402 -18.98 17.37 18.47
N ALA A 403 -19.81 16.32 18.48
CA ALA A 403 -20.78 16.15 19.53
C ALA A 403 -19.95 16.06 20.80
N THR A 404 -20.00 17.08 21.66
CA THR A 404 -19.49 16.96 23.01
C THR A 404 -20.21 15.75 23.60
N PRO A 405 -19.51 14.65 23.93
CA PRO A 405 -20.18 13.47 24.45
C PRO A 405 -20.94 13.89 25.71
N THR A 406 -22.25 13.70 25.70
CA THR A 406 -23.03 13.78 26.93
C THR A 406 -22.62 12.55 27.73
N ALA A 407 -21.81 12.78 28.76
CA ALA A 407 -21.36 11.73 29.68
C ALA A 407 -22.56 10.94 30.19
N THR A 408 -22.67 9.70 29.71
CA THR A 408 -23.43 8.68 30.42
C THR A 408 -22.59 8.30 31.63
N PRO A 409 -23.12 8.24 32.85
CA PRO A 409 -22.34 7.82 34.00
C PRO A 409 -21.97 6.35 33.85
N THR A 410 -20.79 6.10 33.29
CA THR A 410 -20.06 4.84 33.42
C THR A 410 -19.83 4.60 34.92
N PRO A 411 -20.04 3.38 35.45
CA PRO A 411 -19.69 3.09 36.84
C PRO A 411 -18.22 3.44 37.04
N THR A 412 -17.96 4.40 37.92
CA THR A 412 -16.61 4.86 38.27
C THR A 412 -15.78 3.63 38.70
N PRO A 413 -14.79 3.18 37.91
CA PRO A 413 -13.80 2.26 38.44
C PRO A 413 -13.08 2.97 39.58
N THR A 414 -12.73 2.21 40.62
CA THR A 414 -11.97 2.75 41.76
C THR A 414 -10.65 3.31 41.21
N PRO A 415 -10.27 4.58 41.49
CA PRO A 415 -9.06 5.15 40.90
C PRO A 415 -7.85 4.31 41.31
N LEU A 416 -7.18 3.72 40.32
CA LEU A 416 -5.85 3.17 40.48
C LEU A 416 -4.91 4.36 40.80
N PRO A 417 -3.99 4.24 41.77
CA PRO A 417 -3.09 5.33 42.09
C PRO A 417 -2.21 5.67 40.88
N THR A 418 -2.21 6.93 40.44
CA THR A 418 -1.33 7.41 39.38
C THR A 418 0.14 7.18 39.77
N PRO A 419 0.95 6.53 38.93
CA PRO A 419 2.37 6.28 39.21
C PRO A 419 3.14 7.60 39.36
N LYS A 420 4.07 7.63 40.33
CA LYS A 420 4.84 8.84 40.63
C LYS A 420 5.96 9.05 39.59
N PRO A 421 6.22 10.29 39.13
CA PRO A 421 7.36 10.58 38.27
C PRO A 421 8.70 10.13 38.85
N GLN A 422 9.58 9.61 38.00
CA GLN A 422 10.95 9.23 38.32
C GLN A 422 11.94 10.14 37.60
N ALA A 423 12.98 10.58 38.28
CA ALA A 423 13.98 11.46 37.72
C ALA A 423 15.40 11.09 38.16
N THR A 424 16.38 11.28 37.28
CA THR A 424 17.80 11.09 37.60
C THR A 424 18.68 12.05 36.81
N ILE A 425 19.79 12.47 37.41
CA ILE A 425 20.79 13.32 36.74
C ILE A 425 21.80 12.44 36.03
N MET A 426 21.96 12.66 34.73
CA MET A 426 22.88 11.93 33.86
C MET A 426 23.98 12.86 33.35
N SER A 427 25.19 12.32 33.20
CA SER A 427 26.37 13.10 32.78
C SER A 427 26.83 12.69 31.37
N PRO A 428 27.31 13.61 30.53
CA PRO A 428 27.81 13.29 29.18
C PRO A 428 28.88 12.18 29.17
N GLU A 429 29.75 12.16 30.17
CA GLU A 429 30.91 11.25 30.23
C GLU A 429 30.55 9.80 30.56
N ARG A 430 29.40 9.57 31.22
CA ARG A 430 29.03 8.24 31.75
C ARG A 430 27.64 7.77 31.33
N GLY A 431 26.78 8.67 30.88
CA GLY A 431 25.37 8.38 30.66
C GLY A 431 24.65 8.06 31.97
N GLY A 432 23.65 7.18 31.89
CA GLY A 432 22.90 6.67 33.03
C GLY A 432 21.71 5.81 32.61
N THR A 433 21.08 5.20 33.61
CA THR A 433 19.85 4.40 33.45
C THR A 433 18.74 5.00 34.32
N LEU A 434 17.51 5.00 33.82
CA LEU A 434 16.32 5.46 34.53
C LEU A 434 15.18 4.45 34.35
N ASP A 435 14.72 3.89 35.46
CA ASP A 435 13.61 2.95 35.51
C ASP A 435 12.30 3.64 35.90
N TYR A 436 11.21 3.21 35.29
CA TYR A 436 9.86 3.68 35.54
C TYR A 436 8.85 2.54 35.48
N GLU A 437 8.03 2.41 36.52
CA GLU A 437 6.98 1.39 36.64
C GLU A 437 5.62 2.11 36.56
N PRO A 438 4.95 2.11 35.38
CA PRO A 438 3.62 2.71 35.26
C PRO A 438 2.56 1.87 36.01
N ASP A 439 2.75 0.56 36.04
CA ASP A 439 1.86 -0.40 36.68
C ASP A 439 2.67 -1.62 37.22
N PRO A 440 2.08 -2.54 37.99
CA PRO A 440 2.79 -3.69 38.57
C PRO A 440 3.35 -4.71 37.58
N ASP A 441 2.90 -4.68 36.33
CA ASP A 441 3.18 -5.67 35.29
C ASP A 441 4.11 -5.13 34.19
N THR A 442 4.45 -3.84 34.26
CA THR A 442 5.26 -3.12 33.26
C THR A 442 6.47 -2.43 33.89
N LEU A 443 7.64 -2.59 33.27
CA LEU A 443 8.86 -1.84 33.58
C LEU A 443 9.42 -1.19 32.31
N ILE A 444 9.59 0.13 32.36
CA ILE A 444 10.23 0.94 31.32
C ILE A 444 11.63 1.34 31.81
N THR A 445 12.65 0.99 31.05
CA THR A 445 14.05 1.34 31.32
C THR A 445 14.61 2.18 30.19
N LEU A 446 15.04 3.41 30.51
CA LEU A 446 15.77 4.29 29.60
C LEU A 446 17.27 4.17 29.86
N ASP A 447 18.01 3.64 28.88
CA ASP A 447 19.46 3.54 28.90
C ASP A 447 20.10 4.60 28.00
N VAL A 448 20.76 5.58 28.64
CA VAL A 448 21.48 6.67 27.98
C VAL A 448 22.97 6.35 28.02
N PRO A 449 23.62 6.10 26.87
CA PRO A 449 25.07 5.82 26.83
C PRO A 449 25.89 7.09 27.07
N ALA A 450 27.19 6.91 27.29
CA ALA A 450 28.14 8.01 27.22
C ALA A 450 28.05 8.71 25.84
N ASP A 451 28.35 10.01 25.82
CA ASP A 451 28.30 10.86 24.63
C ASP A 451 26.90 11.14 24.03
N ALA A 452 25.82 10.56 24.56
CA ALA A 452 24.45 10.89 24.13
C ALA A 452 24.01 12.30 24.53
N LEU A 453 24.53 12.81 25.65
CA LEU A 453 24.20 14.12 26.23
C LEU A 453 25.32 15.13 25.98
N ARG A 454 24.97 16.42 25.89
CA ARG A 454 25.94 17.51 25.71
C ARG A 454 26.32 18.23 27.00
N ALA A 455 25.48 18.12 28.03
CA ALA A 455 25.70 18.67 29.36
C ALA A 455 25.10 17.72 30.42
N GLU A 456 25.28 18.04 31.70
CA GLU A 456 24.56 17.34 32.77
C GLU A 456 23.05 17.63 32.61
N THR A 457 22.27 16.56 32.48
CA THR A 457 20.84 16.63 32.16
C THR A 457 20.07 15.83 33.20
N GLU A 458 19.04 16.44 33.80
CA GLU A 458 18.06 15.72 34.60
C GLU A 458 17.00 15.12 33.66
N MET A 459 16.96 13.79 33.57
CA MET A 459 15.96 13.06 32.82
C MET A 459 14.80 12.68 33.73
N THR A 460 13.58 12.83 33.25
CA THR A 460 12.35 12.48 33.99
C THR A 460 11.44 11.61 33.11
N ILE A 461 10.87 10.54 33.67
CA ILE A 461 9.77 9.77 33.07
C ILE A 461 8.54 9.93 33.98
N ALA A 462 7.40 10.24 33.38
CA ALA A 462 6.13 10.45 34.09
C ALA A 462 4.94 9.93 33.27
N HIS A 463 3.82 9.67 33.95
CA HIS A 463 2.55 9.32 33.31
C HIS A 463 2.03 10.48 32.45
N ALA A 464 1.45 10.17 31.30
CA ALA A 464 0.87 11.12 30.36
C ALA A 464 -0.58 10.76 30.01
N GLU A 465 -1.40 11.78 29.77
CA GLU A 465 -2.78 11.64 29.27
C GLU A 465 -2.95 12.56 28.04
N PRO A 466 -2.39 12.20 26.88
CA PRO A 466 -2.58 12.98 25.66
C PRO A 466 -4.04 12.92 25.20
N ASP A 467 -4.55 14.05 24.71
CA ASP A 467 -5.89 14.14 24.09
C ASP A 467 -5.92 13.48 22.68
N ALA A 468 -4.75 13.19 22.10
CA ALA A 468 -4.62 12.60 20.78
C ALA A 468 -5.11 11.14 20.78
N PRO A 469 -5.96 10.73 19.82
CA PRO A 469 -6.39 9.33 19.72
C PRO A 469 -5.18 8.44 19.42
N PRO A 470 -5.18 7.15 19.83
CA PRO A 470 -4.17 6.16 19.42
C PRO A 470 -3.89 6.18 17.91
N PRO A 471 -2.72 5.69 17.45
CA PRO A 471 -2.54 5.34 16.05
C PRO A 471 -3.74 4.51 15.56
N PRO A 472 -4.26 4.77 14.36
CA PRO A 472 -5.29 3.92 13.76
C PRO A 472 -4.88 2.44 13.83
N HIS A 473 -5.82 1.54 14.11
CA HIS A 473 -5.60 0.08 14.14
C HIS A 473 -4.57 -0.35 15.18
N SER A 474 -4.51 0.41 16.28
CA SER A 474 -3.73 0.04 17.42
C SER A 474 -4.50 0.07 18.73
N GLU A 475 -4.15 -0.85 19.63
CA GLU A 475 -4.55 -0.81 21.03
C GLU A 475 -3.34 -0.40 21.87
N ALA A 476 -3.49 0.65 22.69
CA ALA A 476 -2.49 0.99 23.69
C ALA A 476 -2.46 -0.14 24.73
N ILE A 477 -1.33 -0.82 24.85
CA ILE A 477 -1.23 -1.98 25.74
C ILE A 477 -0.97 -1.59 27.22
N PHE A 478 -0.65 -0.32 27.48
CA PHE A 478 -0.57 0.30 28.82
C PHE A 478 -0.60 1.84 28.72
N ASP A 479 -0.65 2.53 29.87
CA ASP A 479 -0.75 3.99 29.97
C ASP A 479 0.44 4.71 29.30
N TYR A 480 0.15 5.86 28.68
CA TYR A 480 1.16 6.68 28.04
C TYR A 480 2.14 7.28 29.06
N PHE A 481 3.35 7.56 28.59
CA PHE A 481 4.38 8.18 29.43
C PHE A 481 5.14 9.26 28.66
N GLU A 482 5.52 10.31 29.37
CA GLU A 482 6.32 11.41 28.84
C GLU A 482 7.75 11.31 29.38
N ILE A 483 8.73 11.50 28.48
CA ILE A 483 10.12 11.67 28.86
C ILE A 483 10.52 13.13 28.67
N THR A 484 11.06 13.77 29.70
CA THR A 484 11.52 15.18 29.63
C THR A 484 12.97 15.32 30.10
N ALA A 485 13.65 16.36 29.59
CA ALA A 485 15.00 16.73 29.97
C ALA A 485 15.05 18.17 30.51
N ASN A 486 15.83 18.37 31.57
CA ASN A 486 16.08 19.68 32.15
C ASN A 486 17.59 19.93 32.34
N GLU A 487 18.06 21.08 31.86
CA GLU A 487 19.46 21.52 31.99
C GLU A 487 19.54 22.90 32.66
N GLY A 488 19.40 22.98 34.00
CA GLY A 488 19.69 24.17 34.81
C GLY A 488 18.88 25.47 34.53
N ALA A 489 18.20 25.57 33.39
CA ALA A 489 17.47 26.73 32.86
C ALA A 489 15.99 26.42 32.57
N GLY A 490 15.55 25.17 32.80
CA GLY A 490 14.18 24.71 32.56
C GLY A 490 14.10 23.52 31.61
N ILE A 491 12.88 22.99 31.43
CA ILE A 491 12.58 21.90 30.50
C ILE A 491 12.98 22.29 29.07
N LEU A 492 13.62 21.38 28.35
CA LEU A 492 14.06 21.56 26.97
C LEU A 492 13.03 20.98 25.98
N PRO A 493 12.16 21.79 25.36
CA PRO A 493 11.08 21.29 24.50
C PRO A 493 11.54 20.75 23.13
N THR A 494 12.84 20.87 22.81
CA THR A 494 13.41 20.39 21.52
C THR A 494 14.72 19.63 21.76
N PHE A 495 14.70 18.73 22.75
CA PHE A 495 15.87 17.94 23.10
C PHE A 495 16.12 16.83 22.08
N THR A 496 17.37 16.73 21.63
CA THR A 496 17.84 15.66 20.73
C THR A 496 19.12 15.06 21.28
N PHE A 497 19.22 13.73 21.22
CA PHE A 497 20.44 13.04 21.64
C PHE A 497 21.52 13.15 20.57
N SER A 498 22.79 13.13 20.99
CA SER A 498 23.92 13.16 20.04
C SER A 498 24.20 11.77 19.43
N VAL A 499 23.75 10.71 20.10
CA VAL A 499 23.64 9.34 19.58
C VAL A 499 22.31 8.73 20.07
N PRO A 500 21.71 7.76 19.36
CA PRO A 500 20.48 7.11 19.81
C PRO A 500 20.62 6.50 21.22
N VAL A 501 19.54 6.55 21.99
CA VAL A 501 19.44 5.94 23.32
C VAL A 501 18.48 4.76 23.27
N THR A 502 18.59 3.80 24.19
CA THR A 502 17.74 2.60 24.16
C THR A 502 16.61 2.73 25.18
N LEU A 503 15.38 2.56 24.73
CA LEU A 503 14.22 2.40 25.59
C LEU A 503 13.83 0.93 25.60
N THR A 504 13.84 0.31 26.78
CA THR A 504 13.43 -1.07 26.98
C THR A 504 12.11 -1.11 27.72
N LEU A 505 11.13 -1.80 27.14
CA LEU A 505 9.91 -2.22 27.79
C LEU A 505 10.02 -3.69 28.19
N GLN A 506 9.67 -3.99 29.44
CA GLN A 506 9.56 -5.34 29.98
C GLN A 506 8.16 -5.54 30.58
N TYR A 507 7.43 -6.58 30.18
CA TYR A 507 6.06 -6.84 30.62
C TYR A 507 5.86 -8.29 31.13
N THR A 508 4.90 -8.54 32.03
CA THR A 508 4.64 -9.89 32.61
C THR A 508 3.41 -10.58 32.03
N THR A 509 2.41 -9.81 31.60
CA THR A 509 1.23 -10.26 30.87
C THR A 509 0.75 -9.13 29.96
N VAL A 510 0.59 -9.38 28.67
CA VAL A 510 -0.22 -8.49 27.84
C VAL A 510 -1.64 -8.42 28.42
N ALA A 511 -2.18 -7.21 28.58
CA ALA A 511 -3.38 -6.95 29.37
C ALA A 511 -4.68 -7.62 28.84
N SER A 512 -4.61 -8.35 27.73
CA SER A 512 -5.66 -9.21 27.22
C SER A 512 -5.04 -10.43 26.53
N ALA A 513 -5.75 -11.57 26.49
CA ALA A 513 -5.32 -12.76 25.77
C ALA A 513 -5.40 -12.60 24.22
N ALA A 514 -5.55 -11.37 23.73
CA ALA A 514 -5.75 -11.03 22.32
C ALA A 514 -4.58 -10.23 21.70
N VAL A 515 -3.60 -9.80 22.50
CA VAL A 515 -2.44 -9.04 21.97
C VAL A 515 -1.43 -9.99 21.32
N ASP A 516 -1.09 -9.74 20.06
CA ASP A 516 0.00 -10.43 19.38
C ASP A 516 1.32 -9.71 19.68
N GLU A 517 2.20 -10.36 20.45
CA GLU A 517 3.47 -9.75 20.83
C GLU A 517 4.37 -9.43 19.63
N ALA A 518 4.14 -10.04 18.46
CA ALA A 518 4.84 -9.73 17.21
C ALA A 518 4.49 -8.33 16.66
N ASN A 519 3.31 -7.81 17.02
CA ASN A 519 2.74 -6.58 16.48
C ASN A 519 2.97 -5.35 17.37
N LEU A 520 3.72 -5.51 18.46
CA LEU A 520 4.04 -4.42 19.37
C LEU A 520 5.07 -3.46 18.78
N ASP A 521 4.72 -2.19 18.71
CA ASP A 521 5.63 -1.12 18.33
C ASP A 521 5.51 0.11 19.25
N LEU A 522 6.59 0.88 19.34
CA LEU A 522 6.68 2.11 20.12
C LEU A 522 6.41 3.32 19.23
N TYR A 523 5.45 4.15 19.61
CA TYR A 523 5.15 5.40 18.94
C TYR A 523 5.46 6.60 19.85
N PHE A 524 5.76 7.73 19.22
CA PHE A 524 5.81 9.04 19.87
C PHE A 524 4.69 9.94 19.32
N LEU A 525 4.19 10.84 20.15
CA LEU A 525 3.23 11.86 19.72
C LEU A 525 3.99 13.07 19.15
N ASP A 526 3.76 13.43 17.88
CA ASP A 526 4.21 14.73 17.35
C ASP A 526 3.20 15.81 17.76
N GLU A 527 3.59 16.64 18.73
CA GLU A 527 2.77 17.73 19.27
C GLU A 527 2.34 18.77 18.21
N LYS A 528 2.99 18.82 17.04
CA LYS A 528 2.61 19.77 15.97
C LYS A 528 1.47 19.25 15.11
N THR A 529 1.43 17.94 14.89
CA THR A 529 0.45 17.28 14.03
C THR A 529 -0.65 16.59 14.84
N GLU A 530 -0.45 16.49 16.16
CA GLU A 530 -1.31 15.73 17.09
C GLU A 530 -1.48 14.27 16.64
N ALA A 531 -0.45 13.71 16.01
CA ALA A 531 -0.44 12.37 15.45
C ALA A 531 0.68 11.52 16.07
N TRP A 532 0.40 10.23 16.19
CA TRP A 532 1.39 9.25 16.62
C TRP A 532 2.24 8.79 15.44
N GLU A 533 3.55 8.77 15.62
CA GLU A 533 4.54 8.31 14.64
C GLU A 533 5.46 7.26 15.27
N VAL A 534 6.01 6.34 14.46
CA VAL A 534 6.93 5.30 14.95
C VAL A 534 8.17 5.95 15.59
N ALA A 535 8.49 5.55 16.82
CA ALA A 535 9.56 6.15 17.63
C ALA A 535 10.96 5.64 17.28
N ALA A 536 11.06 4.51 16.59
CA ALA A 536 12.32 3.91 16.22
C ALA A 536 13.12 4.83 15.28
N CYS A 537 14.31 5.22 15.70
CA CYS A 537 15.29 5.90 14.85
C CYS A 537 16.54 5.03 14.59
N GLY A 538 16.45 3.74 14.90
CA GLY A 538 17.54 2.77 14.87
C GLY A 538 17.03 1.37 15.18
N PRO A 539 17.89 0.47 15.70
CA PRO A 539 17.53 -0.93 15.92
C PRO A 539 16.31 -1.11 16.83
N VAL A 540 15.44 -2.04 16.44
CA VAL A 540 14.34 -2.58 17.25
C VAL A 540 14.66 -4.04 17.55
N THR A 541 14.44 -4.48 18.79
CA THR A 541 14.62 -5.87 19.20
C THR A 541 13.41 -6.32 20.00
N GLN A 542 12.74 -7.36 19.51
CA GLN A 542 11.59 -7.97 20.13
C GLN A 542 11.99 -9.36 20.62
N ASP A 543 11.82 -9.61 21.91
CA ASP A 543 12.09 -10.89 22.57
C ASP A 543 10.82 -11.36 23.27
N ALA A 544 9.92 -11.93 22.48
CA ALA A 544 8.64 -12.46 22.94
C ALA A 544 8.80 -13.67 23.89
N THR A 545 9.98 -14.29 23.97
CA THR A 545 10.23 -15.36 24.96
C THR A 545 10.42 -14.79 26.35
N ASN A 546 10.96 -13.57 26.44
CA ASN A 546 11.19 -12.86 27.68
C ASN A 546 10.29 -11.61 27.82
N ASN A 547 9.24 -11.47 27.02
CA ASN A 547 8.28 -10.35 27.06
C ASN A 547 8.97 -8.97 27.06
N ARG A 548 9.87 -8.75 26.11
CA ARG A 548 10.74 -7.57 26.08
C ARG A 548 10.77 -6.93 24.70
N LEU A 549 10.50 -5.62 24.64
CA LEU A 549 10.66 -4.77 23.45
C LEU A 549 11.75 -3.73 23.73
N SER A 550 12.76 -3.62 22.86
CA SER A 550 13.84 -2.63 22.97
C SER A 550 13.94 -1.80 21.70
N VAL A 551 13.83 -0.48 21.84
CA VAL A 551 13.73 0.47 20.73
C VAL A 551 14.79 1.56 20.88
N ALA A 552 15.53 1.85 19.81
CA ALA A 552 16.42 3.00 19.77
C ALA A 552 15.65 4.30 19.46
N ILE A 553 15.73 5.30 20.34
CA ILE A 553 15.05 6.61 20.20
C ILE A 553 16.06 7.77 20.12
N CYS A 554 15.69 8.85 19.43
CA CYS A 554 16.61 9.96 19.12
C CYS A 554 16.19 11.31 19.71
N HIS A 555 14.97 11.40 20.22
CA HIS A 555 14.42 12.60 20.84
C HIS A 555 13.49 12.23 21.99
N LEU A 556 13.03 13.25 22.69
CA LEU A 556 12.06 13.14 23.76
C LEU A 556 10.65 13.42 23.22
N SER A 557 9.64 12.83 23.85
CA SER A 557 8.22 13.06 23.55
C SER A 557 7.33 12.43 24.63
N THR A 558 6.01 12.50 24.41
CA THR A 558 5.06 11.51 24.92
C THR A 558 5.12 10.25 24.06
N PHE A 559 5.18 9.09 24.69
CA PHE A 559 5.28 7.78 24.06
C PHE A 559 4.11 6.87 24.45
N GLY A 560 3.79 5.96 23.54
CA GLY A 560 2.81 4.90 23.72
C GLY A 560 3.30 3.63 23.05
N VAL A 561 2.96 2.48 23.62
CA VAL A 561 3.21 1.19 22.99
C VAL A 561 1.89 0.59 22.57
N PHE A 562 1.89 0.14 21.33
CA PHE A 562 0.71 -0.12 20.57
C PHE A 562 0.82 -1.51 19.95
N ASP A 563 -0.25 -2.30 20.06
CA ASP A 563 -0.44 -3.51 19.27
C ASP A 563 -1.03 -3.13 17.91
N VAL A 564 -0.23 -3.14 16.85
CA VAL A 564 -0.59 -2.62 15.52
C VAL A 564 -1.08 -3.75 14.61
N HIS A 565 -2.33 -3.68 14.15
CA HIS A 565 -2.95 -4.73 13.37
C HIS A 565 -2.74 -4.54 11.85
N GLU A 566 -2.54 -5.64 11.11
CA GLU A 566 -2.05 -5.67 9.71
C GLU A 566 -2.98 -5.04 8.67
N ALA A 567 -2.38 -4.49 7.61
CA ALA A 567 -3.06 -4.11 6.39
C ALA A 567 -3.47 -5.35 5.57
N ILE A 568 -4.71 -5.38 5.07
CA ILE A 568 -5.19 -6.41 4.14
C ILE A 568 -4.99 -5.94 2.69
N TYR A 569 -4.14 -6.63 1.96
CA TYR A 569 -3.85 -6.32 0.57
C TYR A 569 -5.04 -6.66 -0.35
N LEU A 570 -5.34 -5.77 -1.30
CA LEU A 570 -6.37 -5.92 -2.33
C LEU A 570 -5.95 -6.89 -3.44
N PRO A 571 -4.72 -7.43 -3.38
CA PRO A 571 -4.46 -8.86 -3.47
C PRO A 571 -3.90 -9.39 -2.15
N LEU A 572 -4.63 -10.27 -1.44
CA LEU A 572 -4.24 -10.70 -0.09
C LEU A 572 -2.87 -11.39 -0.08
N VAL A 573 -1.91 -10.76 0.58
CA VAL A 573 -0.59 -11.31 0.85
C VAL A 573 -0.33 -11.16 2.34
N TYR A 574 -0.62 -12.22 3.11
CA TYR A 574 -0.07 -12.62 4.43
C TYR A 574 -0.86 -13.89 4.85
N GLN A 575 -0.32 -14.94 5.45
CA GLN A 575 0.98 -15.24 6.10
C GLN A 575 1.66 -16.47 5.48
#